data_AF-A0A8J2NTF9-F1
#
_entry.id   AF-A0A8J2NTF9-F1
#
_cell.length_a   1.000
_cell.length_b   1.000
_cell.length_c   1.000
_cell.angle_alpha   90.00
_cell.angle_beta   90.00
_cell.angle_gamma   90.00
#
_symmetry.space_group_name_H-M   'P 1'
#
loop_
_entity.id
_entity.type
_entity.pdbx_description
1 polymer ?
#
loop_
_entity_poly.entity_id
_entity_poly.type
_entity_poly.pdbx_seq_one_letter_code
_entity_poly.pdbx_strand_id
1 'polypeptide(L)'
;MYSDTQFLSSFVRMVGIVIFCLAIHVIFIPILLGVFLYRGIVTVLAKSLRPDLDSFVTGIDLSLLSHSPQEAVSNLLTSFIVKGNVSENRIQEMAQERILKLTDSEGNLVYKKLMQFWTPFLGYAFWKMDKSFFLSNHVRKYDYEDVILPKPCDEASLKEVMAQLLKLPWNPNQSHWEVLLVSEYKWELGPDTHDNYSLVIVRVDHSIVDAISGIGALEATFQSSFAIPKAVRNRTQFSLWEKYKLMYLFPYALTKQFPAILRKRYLNKLDSTKPYVYDATEKIPVSMIKKIKDNLGVDYGSVLHSAVNGGICQILETLKKTPPRIHRFDNYTSSS
;
A
#
# COMPACT_ATOMS: atom_id res chain seq x y z
N MET A 1 53.49 9.60 -11.21
CA MET A 1 53.91 8.28 -10.69
C MET A 1 52.93 7.88 -9.61
N TYR A 2 52.11 6.86 -9.86
CA TYR A 2 51.37 6.18 -8.79
C TYR A 2 52.40 5.46 -7.90
N SER A 3 52.31 5.58 -6.58
CA SER A 3 53.19 4.82 -5.69
C SER A 3 52.87 3.33 -5.79
N ASP A 4 53.88 2.46 -5.75
CA ASP A 4 53.71 1.00 -5.81
C ASP A 4 52.71 0.48 -4.75
N THR A 5 52.61 1.20 -3.62
CA THR A 5 51.64 0.96 -2.56
C THR A 5 50.18 1.15 -2.99
N GLN A 6 49.88 2.15 -3.83
CA GLN A 6 48.53 2.37 -4.35
C GLN A 6 48.14 1.30 -5.37
N PHE A 7 49.09 0.84 -6.19
CA PHE A 7 48.86 -0.26 -7.12
C PHE A 7 48.55 -1.56 -6.36
N LEU A 8 49.38 -1.93 -5.39
CA LEU A 8 49.19 -3.14 -4.58
C LEU A 8 47.86 -3.13 -3.81
N SER A 9 47.51 -2.00 -3.18
CA SER A 9 46.22 -1.84 -2.50
C SER A 9 45.05 -2.00 -3.47
N SER A 10 45.14 -1.45 -4.68
CA SER A 10 44.08 -1.56 -5.68
C SER A 10 43.93 -2.99 -6.19
N PHE A 11 45.05 -3.68 -6.42
CA PHE A 11 45.09 -5.07 -6.83
C PHE A 11 44.46 -6.00 -5.78
N VAL A 12 44.86 -5.86 -4.51
CA VAL A 12 44.29 -6.64 -3.40
C VAL A 12 42.78 -6.44 -3.27
N ARG A 13 42.30 -5.20 -3.40
CA ARG A 13 40.84 -4.91 -3.40
C ARG A 13 40.13 -5.57 -4.57
N MET A 14 40.71 -5.53 -5.76
CA MET A 14 40.14 -6.17 -6.95
C MET A 14 40.04 -7.69 -6.77
N VAL A 15 41.12 -8.34 -6.33
CA VAL A 15 41.14 -9.78 -6.05
C VAL A 15 40.13 -10.14 -4.96
N GLY A 16 40.06 -9.36 -3.88
CA GLY A 16 39.08 -9.52 -2.82
C GLY A 16 37.63 -9.44 -3.31
N ILE A 17 37.32 -8.49 -4.19
CA ILE A 17 35.99 -8.36 -4.83
C ILE A 17 35.68 -9.60 -5.68
N VAL A 18 36.63 -10.07 -6.49
CA VAL A 18 36.43 -11.26 -7.34
C VAL A 18 36.16 -12.50 -6.49
N ILE A 19 36.96 -12.74 -5.45
CA ILE A 19 36.77 -13.87 -4.53
C ILE A 19 35.41 -13.77 -3.83
N PHE A 20 35.04 -12.58 -3.34
CA PHE A 20 33.76 -12.34 -2.71
C PHE A 20 32.58 -12.60 -3.66
N CYS A 21 32.67 -12.12 -4.91
CA CYS A 21 31.68 -12.40 -5.94
C CYS A 21 31.58 -13.91 -6.21
N LEU A 22 32.70 -14.62 -6.39
CA LEU A 22 32.69 -16.07 -6.63
C LEU A 22 32.09 -16.84 -5.44
N ALA A 23 32.46 -16.49 -4.20
CA ALA A 23 31.89 -17.09 -3.00
C ALA A 23 30.38 -16.84 -2.91
N ILE A 24 29.93 -15.62 -3.23
CA ILE A 24 28.50 -15.31 -3.35
C ILE A 24 27.84 -16.22 -4.38
N HIS A 25 28.44 -16.45 -5.56
CA HIS A 25 27.82 -17.28 -6.59
C HIS A 25 27.67 -18.73 -6.15
N VAL A 26 28.75 -19.30 -5.59
CA VAL A 26 28.77 -20.69 -5.11
C VAL A 26 27.74 -20.93 -4.00
N ILE A 27 27.48 -19.93 -3.14
CA ILE A 27 26.52 -20.06 -2.03
C ILE A 27 25.10 -19.65 -2.45
N PHE A 28 24.93 -18.51 -3.10
CA PHE A 28 23.62 -17.97 -3.42
C PHE A 28 22.94 -18.70 -4.59
N ILE A 29 23.67 -19.18 -5.60
CA ILE A 29 23.01 -19.89 -6.72
C ILE A 29 22.28 -21.15 -6.22
N PRO A 30 22.88 -22.05 -5.42
CA PRO A 30 22.17 -23.20 -4.86
C PRO A 30 20.97 -22.80 -4.00
N ILE A 31 21.10 -21.74 -3.19
CA ILE A 31 19.99 -21.24 -2.37
C ILE A 31 18.84 -20.73 -3.25
N LEU A 32 19.14 -19.88 -4.23
CA LEU A 32 18.15 -19.36 -5.16
C LEU A 32 17.51 -20.50 -5.96
N LEU A 33 18.30 -21.45 -6.45
CA LEU A 33 17.81 -22.64 -7.14
C LEU A 33 16.88 -23.45 -6.24
N GLY A 34 17.25 -23.68 -4.98
CA GLY A 34 16.40 -24.34 -3.98
C GLY A 34 15.09 -23.60 -3.76
N VAL A 35 15.12 -22.26 -3.65
CA VAL A 35 13.90 -21.43 -3.53
C VAL A 35 13.03 -21.53 -4.79
N PHE A 36 13.62 -21.51 -5.99
CA PHE A 36 12.88 -21.67 -7.25
C PHE A 36 12.25 -23.05 -7.40
N LEU A 37 13.01 -24.12 -7.08
CA LEU A 37 12.50 -25.49 -7.08
C LEU A 37 11.38 -25.66 -6.07
N TYR A 38 11.58 -25.17 -4.84
CA TYR A 38 10.56 -25.20 -3.79
C TYR A 38 9.30 -24.44 -4.21
N ARG A 39 9.45 -23.24 -4.79
CA ARG A 39 8.31 -22.49 -5.35
C ARG A 39 7.58 -23.28 -6.43
N GLY A 40 8.30 -23.98 -7.31
CA GLY A 40 7.73 -24.88 -8.31
C GLY A 40 6.89 -25.99 -7.67
N ILE A 41 7.44 -26.67 -6.67
CA ILE A 41 6.75 -27.71 -5.90
C ILE A 41 5.48 -27.14 -5.26
N VAL A 42 5.57 -26.00 -4.54
CA VAL A 42 4.41 -25.36 -3.91
C VAL A 42 3.35 -24.98 -4.93
N THR A 43 3.73 -24.54 -6.13
CA THR A 43 2.79 -24.23 -7.22
C THR A 43 1.99 -25.47 -7.65
N VAL A 44 2.67 -26.60 -7.83
CA VAL A 44 2.02 -27.86 -8.21
C VAL A 44 1.11 -28.35 -7.07
N LEU A 45 1.60 -28.31 -5.83
CA LEU A 45 0.83 -28.70 -4.65
C LEU A 45 -0.38 -27.81 -4.42
N ALA A 46 -0.27 -26.49 -4.64
CA ALA A 46 -1.39 -25.57 -4.50
C ALA A 46 -2.51 -25.95 -5.49
N LYS A 47 -2.18 -26.19 -6.76
CA LYS A 47 -3.16 -26.60 -7.77
C LYS A 47 -3.83 -27.94 -7.44
N SER A 48 -3.09 -28.90 -6.87
CA SER A 48 -3.60 -30.23 -6.58
C SER A 48 -4.38 -30.30 -5.26
N LEU A 49 -3.87 -29.70 -4.18
CA LEU A 49 -4.43 -29.82 -2.84
C LEU A 49 -5.38 -28.67 -2.47
N ARG A 50 -5.24 -27.52 -3.14
CA ARG A 50 -5.96 -26.28 -2.82
C ARG A 50 -6.37 -25.54 -4.12
N PRO A 51 -7.24 -26.14 -4.95
CA PRO A 51 -7.68 -25.54 -6.21
C PRO A 51 -8.46 -24.22 -6.04
N ASP A 52 -8.79 -23.85 -4.81
CA ASP A 52 -9.35 -22.53 -4.45
C ASP A 52 -8.32 -21.38 -4.45
N LEU A 53 -7.03 -21.70 -4.49
CA LEU A 53 -5.95 -20.72 -4.59
C LEU A 53 -5.73 -20.32 -6.05
N ASP A 54 -5.65 -19.01 -6.29
CA ASP A 54 -5.52 -18.44 -7.63
C ASP A 54 -4.04 -18.29 -8.02
N SER A 55 -3.39 -17.22 -7.57
CA SER A 55 -2.01 -16.90 -7.91
C SER A 55 -1.23 -16.47 -6.68
N PHE A 56 0.11 -16.58 -6.74
CA PHE A 56 0.96 -16.03 -5.68
C PHE A 56 0.73 -14.53 -5.54
N VAL A 57 0.76 -14.05 -4.29
CA VAL A 57 1.01 -12.63 -4.04
C VAL A 57 2.45 -12.34 -4.42
N THR A 58 2.69 -11.34 -5.28
CA THR A 58 4.03 -11.06 -5.83
C THR A 58 4.37 -9.58 -5.77
N GLY A 59 5.66 -9.27 -5.86
CA GLY A 59 6.16 -7.90 -5.98
C GLY A 59 5.88 -7.05 -4.74
N ILE A 60 5.36 -5.85 -4.97
CA ILE A 60 5.11 -4.87 -3.93
C ILE A 60 3.99 -5.32 -2.98
N ASP A 61 2.97 -6.03 -3.49
CA ASP A 61 1.87 -6.55 -2.69
C ASP A 61 2.37 -7.43 -1.54
N LEU A 62 3.36 -8.29 -1.81
CA LEU A 62 3.97 -9.17 -0.81
C LEU A 62 4.70 -8.39 0.28
N SER A 63 5.36 -7.29 -0.08
CA SER A 63 6.05 -6.43 0.90
C SER A 63 5.10 -5.62 1.79
N LEU A 64 3.85 -5.49 1.35
CA LEU A 64 2.78 -4.76 2.02
C LEU A 64 1.83 -5.69 2.79
N LEU A 65 2.01 -7.02 2.68
CA LEU A 65 1.23 -7.97 3.46
C LEU A 65 1.52 -7.80 4.95
N SER A 66 0.44 -7.67 5.73
CA SER A 66 0.51 -7.84 7.18
C SER A 66 0.87 -9.30 7.51
N HIS A 67 1.56 -9.54 8.63
CA HIS A 67 1.92 -10.91 9.02
C HIS A 67 0.66 -11.74 9.32
N SER A 68 -0.39 -11.06 9.81
CA SER A 68 -1.73 -11.60 9.99
C SER A 68 -2.78 -10.55 9.56
N PRO A 69 -3.93 -10.98 9.00
CA PRO A 69 -5.09 -10.09 8.81
C PRO A 69 -5.54 -9.36 10.09
N GLN A 70 -5.18 -9.91 11.26
CA GLN A 70 -5.51 -9.35 12.57
C GLN A 70 -4.64 -8.16 12.97
N GLU A 71 -3.47 -7.98 12.36
CA GLU A 71 -2.50 -6.96 12.78
C GLU A 71 -2.67 -5.61 12.05
N ALA A 72 -3.52 -5.54 11.02
CA ALA A 72 -3.92 -4.29 10.36
C ALA A 72 -2.75 -3.33 9.99
N VAL A 73 -1.57 -3.88 9.69
CA VAL A 73 -0.30 -3.13 9.65
C VAL A 73 -0.21 -2.19 8.44
N SER A 74 -0.99 -2.48 7.39
CA SER A 74 -0.86 -1.88 6.07
C SER A 74 -2.21 -1.42 5.54
N ASN A 75 -2.93 -0.63 6.33
CA ASN A 75 -4.21 -0.06 5.92
C ASN A 75 -4.00 1.32 5.27
N LEU A 76 -4.62 1.53 4.13
CA LEU A 76 -4.86 2.83 3.52
C LEU A 76 -6.26 3.28 3.91
N LEU A 77 -6.38 4.54 4.28
CA LEU A 77 -7.66 5.14 4.62
C LEU A 77 -7.75 6.54 4.03
N THR A 78 -8.83 6.80 3.30
CA THR A 78 -9.13 8.09 2.68
C THR A 78 -10.58 8.46 2.93
N SER A 79 -10.91 9.75 2.82
CA SER A 79 -12.27 10.22 3.05
C SER A 79 -12.67 11.29 2.05
N PHE A 80 -13.92 11.24 1.60
CA PHE A 80 -14.53 12.22 0.70
C PHE A 80 -15.71 12.88 1.39
N ILE A 81 -15.78 14.21 1.30
CA ILE A 81 -16.96 14.97 1.70
C ILE A 81 -17.76 15.23 0.43
N VAL A 82 -19.00 14.76 0.41
CA VAL A 82 -19.90 14.84 -0.74
C VAL A 82 -21.07 15.74 -0.36
N LYS A 83 -21.40 16.71 -1.21
CA LYS A 83 -22.58 17.57 -1.04
C LYS A 83 -23.85 16.74 -1.25
N GLY A 84 -24.80 16.84 -0.33
CA GLY A 84 -26.06 16.10 -0.32
C GLY A 84 -26.02 14.80 0.49
N ASN A 85 -27.17 14.12 0.50
CA ASN A 85 -27.31 12.80 1.10
C ASN A 85 -27.01 11.73 0.06
N VAL A 86 -25.86 11.07 0.20
CA VAL A 86 -25.49 9.94 -0.65
C VAL A 86 -26.18 8.69 -0.12
N SER A 87 -26.83 7.92 -0.99
CA SER A 87 -27.41 6.63 -0.59
C SER A 87 -26.41 5.50 -0.75
N GLU A 88 -26.43 4.55 0.19
CA GLU A 88 -25.61 3.35 0.15
C GLU A 88 -25.83 2.56 -1.15
N ASN A 89 -27.10 2.33 -1.50
CA ASN A 89 -27.49 1.64 -2.72
C ASN A 89 -26.87 2.27 -3.97
N ARG A 90 -26.77 3.61 -4.01
CA ARG A 90 -26.18 4.29 -5.17
C ARG A 90 -24.68 4.03 -5.28
N ILE A 91 -23.96 4.03 -4.15
CA ILE A 91 -22.53 3.69 -4.13
C ILE A 91 -22.35 2.21 -4.54
N GLN A 92 -23.19 1.31 -4.03
CA GLN A 92 -23.17 -0.11 -4.38
C GLN A 92 -23.39 -0.32 -5.89
N GLU A 93 -24.41 0.31 -6.47
CA GLU A 93 -24.65 0.27 -7.93
C GLU A 93 -23.42 0.73 -8.72
N MET A 94 -22.86 1.89 -8.36
CA MET A 94 -21.70 2.46 -9.02
C MET A 94 -20.46 1.56 -8.91
N ALA A 95 -20.19 1.00 -7.74
CA ALA A 95 -19.08 0.08 -7.52
C ALA A 95 -19.28 -1.22 -8.31
N GLN A 96 -20.50 -1.76 -8.33
CA GLN A 96 -20.82 -2.97 -9.08
C GLN A 96 -20.62 -2.77 -10.59
N GLU A 97 -21.17 -1.69 -11.15
CA GLU A 97 -21.16 -1.43 -12.59
C GLU A 97 -19.78 -1.01 -13.10
N ARG A 98 -19.10 -0.14 -12.37
CA ARG A 98 -17.90 0.55 -12.86
C ARG A 98 -16.59 -0.08 -12.41
N ILE A 99 -16.62 -0.88 -11.34
CA ILE A 99 -15.42 -1.51 -10.79
C ILE A 99 -15.53 -3.04 -10.90
N LEU A 100 -16.52 -3.64 -10.25
CA LEU A 100 -16.55 -5.09 -10.07
C LEU A 100 -16.91 -5.86 -11.35
N LYS A 101 -17.71 -5.26 -12.24
CA LYS A 101 -18.04 -5.83 -13.56
C LYS A 101 -17.09 -5.35 -14.67
N LEU A 102 -16.13 -4.48 -14.37
CA LEU A 102 -15.24 -3.95 -15.39
C LEU A 102 -14.31 -5.05 -15.91
N THR A 103 -14.42 -5.33 -17.21
CA THR A 103 -13.57 -6.29 -17.91
C THR A 103 -12.59 -5.61 -18.86
N ASP A 104 -11.45 -6.26 -19.09
CA ASP A 104 -10.50 -5.85 -20.12
C ASP A 104 -10.91 -6.39 -21.52
N SER A 105 -10.07 -6.13 -22.52
CA SER A 105 -10.30 -6.58 -23.90
C SER A 105 -10.30 -8.10 -24.07
N GLU A 106 -9.81 -8.85 -23.09
CA GLU A 106 -9.77 -10.31 -23.08
C GLU A 106 -10.94 -10.91 -22.26
N GLY A 107 -11.80 -10.06 -21.67
CA GLY A 107 -12.92 -10.46 -20.83
C GLY A 107 -12.53 -10.76 -19.38
N ASN A 108 -11.29 -10.47 -18.96
CA ASN A 108 -10.86 -10.66 -17.58
C ASN A 108 -11.29 -9.47 -16.71
N LEU A 109 -11.64 -9.73 -15.45
CA LEU A 109 -11.96 -8.68 -14.48
C LEU A 109 -10.73 -7.81 -14.21
N VAL A 110 -10.86 -6.50 -14.46
CA VAL A 110 -9.78 -5.52 -14.24
C VAL A 110 -9.41 -5.45 -12.76
N TYR A 111 -10.41 -5.44 -11.89
CA TYR A 111 -10.24 -5.29 -10.43
C TYR A 111 -10.53 -6.58 -9.66
N LYS A 112 -10.11 -7.73 -10.20
CA LYS A 112 -10.32 -9.06 -9.57
C LYS A 112 -9.91 -9.10 -8.09
N LYS A 113 -8.84 -8.38 -7.71
CA LYS A 113 -8.31 -8.34 -6.34
C LYS A 113 -9.30 -7.81 -5.30
N LEU A 114 -10.25 -6.95 -5.68
CA LEU A 114 -11.31 -6.46 -4.78
C LEU A 114 -12.31 -7.56 -4.40
N MET A 115 -12.27 -8.70 -5.07
CA MET A 115 -13.06 -9.89 -4.74
C MET A 115 -12.18 -11.02 -4.21
N GLN A 116 -10.94 -10.70 -3.82
CA GLN A 116 -9.95 -11.64 -3.32
C GLN A 116 -9.45 -11.21 -1.96
N PHE A 117 -8.95 -12.20 -1.24
CA PHE A 117 -8.13 -12.04 -0.04
C PHE A 117 -6.91 -12.94 -0.18
N TRP A 118 -5.86 -12.67 0.58
CA TRP A 118 -4.67 -13.52 0.57
C TRP A 118 -4.74 -14.57 1.68
N THR A 119 -4.16 -15.73 1.44
CA THR A 119 -4.07 -16.80 2.43
C THR A 119 -2.70 -17.47 2.38
N PRO A 120 -2.09 -17.81 3.53
CA PRO A 120 -0.81 -18.50 3.55
C PRO A 120 -0.97 -19.98 3.17
N PHE A 121 -0.05 -20.50 2.37
CA PHE A 121 0.07 -21.91 2.01
C PHE A 121 1.53 -22.28 1.76
N LEU A 122 2.04 -23.25 2.53
CA LEU A 122 3.44 -23.74 2.47
C LEU A 122 4.48 -22.61 2.43
N GLY A 123 4.33 -21.63 3.32
CA GLY A 123 5.27 -20.49 3.45
C GLY A 123 5.13 -19.40 2.39
N TYR A 124 4.17 -19.49 1.47
CA TYR A 124 3.86 -18.45 0.50
C TYR A 124 2.46 -17.89 0.70
N ALA A 125 2.23 -16.65 0.28
CA ALA A 125 0.90 -16.06 0.24
C ALA A 125 0.27 -16.25 -1.15
N PHE A 126 -1.01 -16.62 -1.17
CA PHE A 126 -1.80 -16.83 -2.39
C PHE A 126 -3.05 -15.97 -2.34
N TRP A 127 -3.41 -15.37 -3.47
CA TRP A 127 -4.73 -14.82 -3.69
C TRP A 127 -5.76 -15.94 -3.72
N LYS A 128 -6.91 -15.69 -3.10
CA LYS A 128 -8.05 -16.60 -3.01
C LYS A 128 -9.32 -15.79 -3.24
N MET A 129 -10.24 -16.31 -4.05
CA MET A 129 -11.54 -15.68 -4.27
C MET A 129 -12.37 -15.72 -2.99
N ASP A 130 -12.98 -14.59 -2.65
CA ASP A 130 -14.01 -14.50 -1.62
C ASP A 130 -15.30 -15.12 -2.15
N LYS A 131 -15.59 -16.35 -1.72
CA LYS A 131 -16.81 -17.09 -2.12
C LYS A 131 -18.08 -16.50 -1.52
N SER A 132 -17.93 -15.72 -0.45
CA SER A 132 -19.00 -15.04 0.29
C SER A 132 -19.00 -13.54 0.01
N PHE A 133 -18.46 -13.13 -1.14
CA PHE A 133 -18.38 -11.72 -1.50
C PHE A 133 -19.78 -11.15 -1.71
N PHE A 134 -20.20 -10.28 -0.80
CA PHE A 134 -21.41 -9.48 -0.92
C PHE A 134 -21.03 -8.01 -0.83
N LEU A 135 -21.39 -7.22 -1.83
CA LEU A 135 -21.03 -5.81 -1.88
C LEU A 135 -21.58 -5.02 -0.68
N SER A 136 -22.73 -5.44 -0.12
CA SER A 136 -23.31 -4.89 1.10
C SER A 136 -22.43 -5.05 2.35
N ASN A 137 -21.53 -6.02 2.37
CA ASN A 137 -20.57 -6.18 3.47
C ASN A 137 -19.40 -5.19 3.35
N HIS A 138 -19.16 -4.68 2.14
CA HIS A 138 -18.06 -3.76 1.86
C HIS A 138 -18.54 -2.31 1.79
N VAL A 139 -19.72 -2.03 1.26
CA VAL A 139 -20.28 -0.67 1.16
C VAL A 139 -21.48 -0.60 2.08
N ARG A 140 -21.31 0.04 3.24
CA ARG A 140 -22.32 0.09 4.30
C ARG A 140 -22.34 1.44 5.01
N LYS A 141 -23.41 1.70 5.75
CA LYS A 141 -23.42 2.80 6.72
C LYS A 141 -22.38 2.60 7.80
N TYR A 142 -21.89 3.71 8.34
CA TYR A 142 -21.05 3.68 9.52
C TYR A 142 -21.87 3.25 10.74
N ASP A 143 -21.55 2.09 11.30
CA ASP A 143 -22.27 1.44 12.39
C ASP A 143 -21.34 0.73 13.39
N TYR A 144 -20.07 1.16 13.47
CA TYR A 144 -19.13 0.62 14.45
C TYR A 144 -19.56 0.96 15.88
N GLU A 145 -19.68 -0.07 16.72
CA GLU A 145 -20.01 0.09 18.15
C GLU A 145 -18.79 0.56 18.95
N ASP A 146 -17.62 -0.01 18.66
CA ASP A 146 -16.37 0.26 19.39
C ASP A 146 -15.66 1.56 18.97
N VAL A 147 -16.00 2.09 17.80
CA VAL A 147 -15.44 3.33 17.25
C VAL A 147 -16.61 4.29 17.12
N ILE A 148 -16.79 5.16 18.12
CA ILE A 148 -17.92 6.07 18.14
C ILE A 148 -17.57 7.30 17.31
N LEU A 149 -18.37 7.55 16.27
CA LEU A 149 -18.33 8.81 15.55
C LEU A 149 -19.23 9.83 16.26
N PRO A 150 -18.66 10.88 16.88
CA PRO A 150 -19.48 11.88 17.55
C PRO A 150 -20.39 12.61 16.56
N LYS A 151 -21.56 13.01 17.05
CA LYS A 151 -22.55 13.78 16.29
C LYS A 151 -22.79 15.12 16.99
N PRO A 152 -22.44 16.26 16.37
CA PRO A 152 -21.81 16.41 15.05
C PRO A 152 -20.35 15.92 15.03
N CYS A 153 -19.89 15.44 13.88
CA CYS A 153 -18.51 15.01 13.69
C CYS A 153 -17.67 16.20 13.21
N ASP A 154 -16.87 16.79 14.09
CA ASP A 154 -15.88 17.79 13.73
C ASP A 154 -14.63 17.14 13.10
N GLU A 155 -13.68 17.97 12.63
CA GLU A 155 -12.47 17.46 11.98
C GLU A 155 -11.55 16.72 12.97
N ALA A 156 -11.43 17.20 14.20
CA ALA A 156 -10.58 16.56 15.22
C ALA A 156 -11.08 15.13 15.53
N SER A 157 -12.38 14.99 15.73
CA SER A 157 -13.05 13.72 15.96
C SER A 157 -12.93 12.79 14.76
N LEU A 158 -13.04 13.33 13.54
CA LEU A 158 -12.85 12.53 12.33
C LEU A 158 -11.42 11.96 12.27
N LYS A 159 -10.39 12.76 12.60
CA LYS A 159 -9.00 12.27 12.65
C LYS A 159 -8.85 11.14 13.67
N GLU A 160 -9.46 11.26 14.84
CA GLU A 160 -9.42 10.22 15.86
C GLU A 160 -10.12 8.93 15.38
N VAL A 161 -11.31 9.05 14.80
CA VAL A 161 -12.03 7.90 14.22
C VAL A 161 -11.23 7.23 13.11
N MET A 162 -10.65 8.01 12.20
CA MET A 162 -9.80 7.48 11.13
C MET A 162 -8.57 6.74 11.70
N ALA A 163 -7.96 7.27 12.76
CA ALA A 163 -6.86 6.61 13.45
C ALA A 163 -7.27 5.31 14.14
N GLN A 164 -8.49 5.23 14.67
CA GLN A 164 -9.06 4.00 15.25
C GLN A 164 -9.40 2.97 14.17
N LEU A 165 -10.05 3.38 13.08
CA LEU A 165 -10.39 2.52 11.94
C LEU A 165 -9.16 1.87 11.32
N LEU A 166 -8.04 2.59 11.20
CA LEU A 166 -6.79 2.05 10.67
C LEU A 166 -6.28 0.83 11.46
N LYS A 167 -6.62 0.72 12.76
CA LYS A 167 -6.15 -0.36 13.65
C LYS A 167 -7.06 -1.58 13.67
N LEU A 168 -8.27 -1.47 13.15
CA LEU A 168 -9.23 -2.56 13.23
C LEU A 168 -8.71 -3.78 12.46
N PRO A 169 -8.87 -5.01 12.96
CA PRO A 169 -8.49 -6.18 12.21
C PRO A 169 -9.39 -6.38 10.98
N TRP A 170 -8.88 -7.06 9.96
CA TRP A 170 -9.71 -7.55 8.86
C TRP A 170 -10.25 -8.94 9.16
N ASN A 171 -11.42 -9.26 8.58
CA ASN A 171 -11.92 -10.63 8.58
C ASN A 171 -11.03 -11.48 7.65
N PRO A 172 -10.36 -12.53 8.15
CA PRO A 172 -9.37 -13.30 7.40
C PRO A 172 -9.93 -14.07 6.20
N ASN A 173 -11.26 -14.16 6.06
CA ASN A 173 -11.93 -14.89 4.97
C ASN A 173 -12.72 -13.97 4.02
N GLN A 174 -12.48 -12.66 4.06
CA GLN A 174 -13.16 -11.68 3.22
C GLN A 174 -12.16 -10.76 2.54
N SER A 175 -12.56 -10.11 1.44
CA SER A 175 -11.70 -9.10 0.81
C SER A 175 -11.47 -7.91 1.75
N HIS A 176 -10.21 -7.49 1.94
CA HIS A 176 -9.84 -6.49 2.95
C HIS A 176 -10.05 -5.04 2.46
N TRP A 177 -11.28 -4.66 2.21
CA TRP A 177 -11.65 -3.26 1.95
C TRP A 177 -13.09 -2.98 2.36
N GLU A 178 -13.39 -1.72 2.64
CA GLU A 178 -14.73 -1.23 2.95
C GLU A 178 -14.88 0.26 2.60
N VAL A 179 -16.13 0.65 2.38
CA VAL A 179 -16.62 2.00 2.16
C VAL A 179 -17.70 2.26 3.20
N LEU A 180 -17.40 3.16 4.13
CA LEU A 180 -18.29 3.54 5.22
C LEU A 180 -18.95 4.87 4.89
N LEU A 181 -20.28 4.88 4.93
CA LEU A 181 -21.09 6.06 4.68
C LEU A 181 -21.57 6.67 6.00
N VAL A 182 -21.21 7.92 6.23
CA VAL A 182 -21.70 8.76 7.32
C VAL A 182 -22.66 9.79 6.74
N SER A 183 -23.94 9.63 7.05
CA SER A 183 -24.97 10.62 6.70
C SER A 183 -24.92 11.83 7.64
N GLU A 184 -25.43 12.97 7.18
CA GLU A 184 -25.57 14.19 7.99
C GLU A 184 -24.25 14.72 8.58
N TYR A 185 -23.17 14.60 7.81
CA TYR A 185 -21.88 15.16 8.17
C TYR A 185 -21.95 16.69 8.16
N LYS A 186 -21.55 17.34 9.26
CA LYS A 186 -21.47 18.80 9.32
C LYS A 186 -20.07 19.25 8.91
N TRP A 187 -19.97 19.88 7.74
CA TRP A 187 -18.70 20.41 7.25
C TRP A 187 -18.53 21.85 7.74
N GLU A 188 -17.83 22.04 8.86
CA GLU A 188 -17.64 23.35 9.50
C GLU A 188 -16.89 24.36 8.62
N LEU A 189 -16.00 23.87 7.74
CA LEU A 189 -15.21 24.68 6.81
C LEU A 189 -15.87 24.81 5.43
N GLY A 190 -17.10 24.34 5.28
CA GLY A 190 -17.83 24.42 4.01
C GLY A 190 -18.27 25.84 3.68
N PRO A 191 -18.37 26.19 2.38
CA PRO A 191 -18.89 27.50 1.96
C PRO A 191 -20.35 27.71 2.41
N ASP A 192 -21.10 26.63 2.63
CA ASP A 192 -22.52 26.63 2.93
C ASP A 192 -22.79 25.80 4.21
N THR A 193 -22.81 26.44 5.39
CA THR A 193 -23.07 25.76 6.68
C THR A 193 -24.47 25.15 6.82
N HIS A 194 -25.37 25.45 5.88
CA HIS A 194 -26.75 24.96 5.85
C HIS A 194 -26.96 23.73 4.97
N ASP A 195 -25.95 23.32 4.19
CA ASP A 195 -26.08 22.17 3.32
C ASP A 195 -25.84 20.86 4.08
N ASN A 196 -26.63 19.84 3.75
CA ASN A 196 -26.36 18.47 4.20
C ASN A 196 -25.18 17.91 3.41
N TYR A 197 -24.18 17.39 4.11
CA TYR A 197 -23.07 16.65 3.51
C TYR A 197 -23.10 15.19 3.95
N SER A 198 -22.56 14.32 3.11
CA SER A 198 -22.23 12.94 3.46
C SER A 198 -20.72 12.79 3.48
N LEU A 199 -20.22 12.05 4.46
CA LEU A 199 -18.81 11.65 4.52
C LEU A 199 -18.69 10.20 4.08
N VAL A 200 -17.84 9.95 3.09
CA VAL A 200 -17.53 8.62 2.56
C VAL A 200 -16.12 8.27 2.97
N ILE A 201 -15.95 7.30 3.86
CA ILE A 201 -14.63 6.82 4.28
C ILE A 201 -14.33 5.54 3.51
N VAL A 202 -13.19 5.49 2.83
CA VAL A 202 -12.72 4.29 2.14
C VAL A 202 -11.51 3.77 2.88
N ARG A 203 -11.57 2.50 3.26
CA ARG A 203 -10.50 1.81 3.96
C ARG A 203 -10.14 0.54 3.19
N VAL A 204 -8.86 0.32 2.94
CA VAL A 204 -8.40 -0.81 2.14
C VAL A 204 -7.04 -1.28 2.61
N ASP A 205 -6.81 -2.59 2.61
CA ASP A 205 -5.48 -3.16 2.80
C ASP A 205 -4.61 -2.85 1.58
N HIS A 206 -3.42 -2.30 1.83
CA HIS A 206 -2.50 -1.82 0.81
C HIS A 206 -2.00 -2.95 -0.12
N SER A 207 -2.12 -4.22 0.26
CA SER A 207 -1.81 -5.34 -0.64
C SER A 207 -2.82 -5.51 -1.78
N ILE A 208 -4.05 -5.00 -1.61
CA ILE A 208 -5.11 -5.06 -2.63
C ILE A 208 -4.94 -3.91 -3.61
N VAL A 209 -4.64 -2.72 -3.07
CA VAL A 209 -4.66 -1.45 -3.81
C VAL A 209 -3.35 -0.69 -3.55
N ASP A 210 -2.59 -0.42 -4.60
CA ASP A 210 -1.57 0.64 -4.55
C ASP A 210 -2.23 2.02 -4.72
N ALA A 211 -1.56 3.08 -4.26
CA ALA A 211 -2.13 4.43 -4.28
C ALA A 211 -2.63 4.85 -5.68
N ILE A 212 -1.93 4.45 -6.74
CA ILE A 212 -2.24 4.80 -8.13
C ILE A 212 -3.52 4.07 -8.59
N SER A 213 -3.58 2.77 -8.36
CA SER A 213 -4.74 1.92 -8.69
C SER A 213 -5.96 2.32 -7.89
N GLY A 214 -5.76 2.75 -6.64
CA GLY A 214 -6.83 3.25 -5.77
C GLY A 214 -7.43 4.54 -6.30
N ILE A 215 -6.58 5.49 -6.68
CA ILE A 215 -7.02 6.73 -7.35
C ILE A 215 -7.78 6.40 -8.65
N GLY A 216 -7.24 5.50 -9.48
CA GLY A 216 -7.91 5.07 -10.71
C GLY A 216 -9.28 4.42 -10.46
N ALA A 217 -9.41 3.59 -9.43
CA ALA A 217 -10.68 2.98 -9.04
C ALA A 217 -11.69 4.03 -8.53
N LEU A 218 -11.22 5.00 -7.73
CA LEU A 218 -12.04 6.11 -7.25
C LEU A 218 -12.50 7.00 -8.42
N GLU A 219 -11.62 7.32 -9.35
CA GLU A 219 -11.97 8.05 -10.57
C GLU A 219 -13.03 7.30 -11.40
N ALA A 220 -12.83 6.00 -11.63
CA ALA A 220 -13.79 5.15 -12.34
C ALA A 220 -15.15 5.14 -11.65
N THR A 221 -15.17 5.19 -10.32
CA THR A 221 -16.40 5.22 -9.52
C THR A 221 -17.13 6.53 -9.74
N PHE A 222 -16.47 7.67 -9.51
CA PHE A 222 -17.15 8.97 -9.37
C PHE A 222 -17.23 9.79 -10.66
N GLN A 223 -16.49 9.47 -11.72
CA GLN A 223 -16.50 10.22 -12.98
C GLN A 223 -17.06 9.37 -14.12
N SER A 224 -18.03 9.92 -14.86
CA SER A 224 -18.80 9.19 -15.87
C SER A 224 -18.13 9.07 -17.24
N SER A 225 -16.95 9.66 -17.48
CA SER A 225 -16.48 9.84 -18.87
C SER A 225 -14.96 9.89 -19.10
N PHE A 226 -14.12 9.42 -18.17
CA PHE A 226 -12.68 9.32 -18.46
C PHE A 226 -12.29 7.92 -18.91
N ALA A 227 -11.70 7.84 -20.10
CA ALA A 227 -10.79 6.75 -20.41
C ALA A 227 -9.59 6.94 -19.49
N ILE A 228 -9.52 6.17 -18.39
CA ILE A 228 -8.30 6.04 -17.60
C ILE A 228 -7.24 5.63 -18.63
N PRO A 229 -6.19 6.45 -18.86
CA PRO A 229 -5.10 6.02 -19.72
C PRO A 229 -4.66 4.70 -19.14
N LYS A 230 -4.84 3.59 -19.88
CA LYS A 230 -4.34 2.29 -19.44
C LYS A 230 -2.89 2.55 -19.11
N ALA A 231 -2.53 2.43 -17.82
CA ALA A 231 -1.15 2.61 -17.41
C ALA A 231 -0.38 1.70 -18.36
N VAL A 232 0.38 2.31 -19.28
CA VAL A 232 1.14 1.52 -20.23
C VAL A 232 2.11 0.82 -19.33
N ARG A 233 1.82 -0.46 -19.06
CA ARG A 233 2.78 -1.36 -18.45
C ARG A 233 3.87 -1.46 -19.50
N ASN A 234 4.74 -0.46 -19.52
CA ASN A 234 6.10 -0.61 -19.96
C ASN A 234 6.67 -1.63 -18.98
N ARG A 235 6.35 -2.91 -19.21
CA ARG A 235 7.22 -4.00 -18.84
C ARG A 235 8.50 -3.64 -19.54
N THR A 236 9.37 -2.90 -18.85
CA THR A 236 10.75 -2.75 -19.25
C THR A 236 11.23 -4.16 -19.43
N GLN A 237 11.30 -4.59 -20.69
CA GLN A 237 11.83 -5.88 -21.04
C GLN A 237 13.31 -5.75 -20.74
N PHE A 238 13.69 -6.09 -19.51
CA PHE A 238 15.08 -6.12 -19.14
C PHE A 238 15.77 -7.07 -20.10
N SER A 239 16.77 -6.54 -20.80
CA SER A 239 17.73 -7.36 -21.53
C SER A 239 18.30 -8.43 -20.61
N LEU A 240 18.79 -9.55 -21.17
CA LEU A 240 19.46 -10.58 -20.38
C LEU A 240 20.59 -10.00 -19.53
N TRP A 241 21.27 -8.98 -20.05
CA TRP A 241 22.32 -8.27 -19.35
C TRP A 241 21.82 -7.44 -18.16
N GLU A 242 20.68 -6.75 -18.28
CA GLU A 242 20.07 -6.04 -17.15
C GLU A 242 19.55 -7.00 -16.08
N LYS A 243 18.95 -8.13 -16.49
CA LYS A 243 18.56 -9.19 -15.55
C LYS A 243 19.78 -9.74 -14.80
N TYR A 244 20.88 -9.97 -15.52
CA TYR A 244 22.14 -10.36 -14.92
C TYR A 244 22.64 -9.28 -13.96
N LYS A 245 22.76 -8.01 -14.38
CA LYS A 245 23.14 -6.89 -13.49
C LYS A 245 22.28 -6.81 -12.23
N LEU A 246 20.96 -6.93 -12.35
CA LEU A 246 20.04 -6.92 -11.22
C LEU A 246 20.33 -8.07 -10.25
N MET A 247 20.74 -9.24 -10.74
CA MET A 247 21.14 -10.38 -9.91
C MET A 247 22.37 -10.07 -9.03
N TYR A 248 23.29 -9.22 -9.48
CA TYR A 248 24.46 -8.80 -8.69
C TYR A 248 24.18 -7.57 -7.83
N LEU A 249 23.39 -6.63 -8.36
CA LEU A 249 22.98 -5.43 -7.64
C LEU A 249 22.02 -5.76 -6.49
N PHE A 250 21.20 -6.80 -6.62
CA PHE A 250 20.21 -7.16 -5.61
C PHE A 250 20.86 -7.57 -4.28
N PRO A 251 21.82 -8.52 -4.21
CA PRO A 251 22.52 -8.82 -2.96
C PRO A 251 23.20 -7.59 -2.36
N TYR A 252 23.81 -6.73 -3.18
CA TYR A 252 24.44 -5.50 -2.71
C TYR A 252 23.43 -4.48 -2.16
N ALA A 253 22.30 -4.29 -2.84
CA ALA A 253 21.22 -3.45 -2.36
C ALA A 253 20.61 -4.03 -1.08
N LEU A 254 20.45 -5.35 -1.03
CA LEU A 254 19.96 -6.06 0.14
C LEU A 254 20.93 -5.86 1.30
N THR A 255 22.24 -6.03 1.16
CA THR A 255 23.19 -5.80 2.26
C THR A 255 23.20 -4.36 2.76
N LYS A 256 22.93 -3.38 1.91
CA LYS A 256 22.73 -1.98 2.34
C LYS A 256 21.43 -1.77 3.11
N GLN A 257 20.34 -2.41 2.69
CA GLN A 257 19.03 -2.27 3.32
C GLN A 257 18.83 -3.19 4.52
N PHE A 258 19.56 -4.31 4.60
CA PHE A 258 19.37 -5.35 5.61
C PHE A 258 19.58 -4.84 7.04
N PRO A 259 20.59 -4.01 7.34
CA PRO A 259 20.69 -3.37 8.65
C PRO A 259 19.49 -2.48 8.98
N ALA A 260 18.94 -1.76 7.99
CA ALA A 260 17.76 -0.93 8.18
C ALA A 260 16.49 -1.77 8.40
N ILE A 261 16.34 -2.88 7.66
CA ILE A 261 15.22 -3.83 7.82
C ILE A 261 15.30 -4.51 9.18
N LEU A 262 16.47 -5.03 9.58
CA LEU A 262 16.68 -5.63 10.89
C LEU A 262 16.45 -4.62 12.00
N ARG A 263 17.01 -3.41 11.88
CA ARG A 263 16.79 -2.32 12.84
C ARG A 263 15.31 -1.96 12.94
N LYS A 264 14.58 -1.85 11.84
CA LYS A 264 13.13 -1.60 11.84
C LYS A 264 12.36 -2.76 12.50
N ARG A 265 12.74 -4.02 12.24
CA ARG A 265 12.09 -5.20 12.83
C ARG A 265 12.35 -5.34 14.33
N TYR A 266 13.56 -5.02 14.79
CA TYR A 266 13.92 -5.04 16.22
C TYR A 266 13.38 -3.81 16.95
N LEU A 267 13.40 -2.62 16.35
CA LEU A 267 12.88 -1.39 16.97
C LEU A 267 11.36 -1.29 16.92
N ASN A 268 10.67 -1.86 15.94
CA ASN A 268 9.19 -1.86 15.91
C ASN A 268 8.57 -2.90 16.87
N LYS A 269 9.40 -3.77 17.48
CA LYS A 269 8.99 -4.52 18.68
C LYS A 269 8.95 -3.64 19.93
N LEU A 270 9.55 -2.45 19.91
CA LEU A 270 9.46 -1.45 20.96
C LEU A 270 8.33 -0.44 20.63
N ASP A 271 7.30 -0.44 21.48
CA ASP A 271 6.14 0.46 21.51
C ASP A 271 5.07 0.30 20.42
N SER A 272 4.32 -0.80 20.46
CA SER A 272 2.91 -0.80 20.03
C SER A 272 2.03 0.13 20.88
N THR A 273 2.57 0.66 21.98
CA THR A 273 1.97 1.64 22.89
C THR A 273 2.09 3.08 22.36
N LYS A 274 2.98 3.36 21.40
CA LYS A 274 3.06 4.70 20.81
C LYS A 274 1.79 4.94 20.00
N PRO A 275 1.08 6.05 20.26
CA PRO A 275 -0.09 6.39 19.48
C PRO A 275 0.32 6.43 18.00
N TYR A 276 -0.42 5.72 17.15
CA TYR A 276 -0.30 5.88 15.71
C TYR A 276 -0.41 7.37 15.42
N VAL A 277 0.64 7.95 14.84
CA VAL A 277 0.61 9.33 14.38
C VAL A 277 -0.18 9.32 13.09
N TYR A 278 -1.49 9.51 13.21
CA TYR A 278 -2.34 9.83 12.08
C TYR A 278 -2.05 11.28 11.71
N ASP A 279 -1.59 11.47 10.48
CA ASP A 279 -1.44 12.79 9.88
C ASP A 279 -2.16 12.79 8.54
N ALA A 280 -2.75 13.93 8.21
CA ALA A 280 -3.56 14.10 7.02
C ALA A 280 -3.22 15.45 6.40
N THR A 281 -3.16 15.49 5.07
CA THR A 281 -3.05 16.75 4.36
C THR A 281 -4.27 17.61 4.63
N GLU A 282 -4.13 18.92 4.46
CA GLU A 282 -5.29 19.79 4.34
C GLU A 282 -6.22 19.30 3.23
N LYS A 283 -7.52 19.58 3.38
CA LYS A 283 -8.55 19.18 2.42
C LYS A 283 -8.28 19.87 1.07
N ILE A 284 -8.06 19.06 0.03
CA ILE A 284 -7.83 19.56 -1.33
C ILE A 284 -9.15 19.49 -2.11
N PRO A 285 -9.74 20.63 -2.54
CA PRO A 285 -10.95 20.61 -3.34
C PRO A 285 -10.74 19.87 -4.67
N VAL A 286 -11.64 18.96 -5.03
CA VAL A 286 -11.60 18.25 -6.33
C VAL A 286 -11.63 19.22 -7.51
N SER A 287 -12.30 20.36 -7.37
CA SER A 287 -12.32 21.43 -8.37
C SER A 287 -10.93 22.04 -8.61
N MET A 288 -10.10 22.14 -7.57
CA MET A 288 -8.71 22.61 -7.70
C MET A 288 -7.88 21.62 -8.51
N ILE A 289 -8.00 20.32 -8.23
CA ILE A 289 -7.29 19.27 -8.97
C ILE A 289 -7.72 19.28 -10.44
N LYS A 290 -9.02 19.40 -10.71
CA LYS A 290 -9.56 19.54 -12.08
C LYS A 290 -9.00 20.78 -12.79
N LYS A 291 -8.95 21.93 -12.11
CA LYS A 291 -8.38 23.16 -12.68
C LYS A 291 -6.90 23.01 -13.02
N ILE A 292 -6.10 22.40 -12.16
CA ILE A 292 -4.67 22.15 -12.43
C ILE A 292 -4.51 21.22 -13.64
N LYS A 293 -5.29 20.14 -13.66
CA LYS A 293 -5.34 19.18 -14.77
C LYS A 293 -5.62 19.88 -16.10
N ASP A 294 -6.71 20.65 -16.16
CA ASP A 294 -7.16 21.30 -17.39
C ASP A 294 -6.17 22.38 -17.86
N ASN A 295 -5.58 23.14 -16.92
CA ASN A 295 -4.57 24.16 -17.22
C ASN A 295 -3.26 23.57 -17.76
N LEU A 296 -2.85 22.39 -17.28
CA LEU A 296 -1.60 21.74 -17.67
C LEU A 296 -1.77 20.74 -18.83
N GLY A 297 -3.02 20.42 -19.23
CA GLY A 297 -3.31 19.43 -20.26
C GLY A 297 -2.89 18.00 -19.89
N VAL A 298 -2.91 17.65 -18.59
CA VAL A 298 -2.55 16.32 -18.07
C VAL A 298 -3.79 15.55 -17.61
N ASP A 299 -3.65 14.27 -17.22
CA ASP A 299 -4.75 13.52 -16.59
C ASP A 299 -4.87 13.81 -15.08
N TYR A 300 -6.02 13.50 -14.47
CA TYR A 300 -6.29 13.77 -13.05
C TYR A 300 -5.32 12.99 -12.13
N GLY A 301 -5.06 11.72 -12.48
CA GLY A 301 -4.12 10.86 -11.77
C GLY A 301 -2.69 11.43 -11.76
N SER A 302 -2.22 12.01 -12.86
CA SER A 302 -0.92 12.68 -12.95
C SER A 302 -0.78 13.85 -11.97
N VAL A 303 -1.85 14.64 -11.76
CA VAL A 303 -1.85 15.73 -10.78
C VAL A 303 -1.74 15.18 -9.36
N LEU A 304 -2.55 14.18 -9.02
CA LEU A 304 -2.50 13.54 -7.71
C LEU A 304 -1.15 12.87 -7.43
N HIS A 305 -0.61 12.16 -8.40
CA HIS A 305 0.70 11.51 -8.29
C HIS A 305 1.81 12.54 -8.04
N SER A 306 1.77 13.67 -8.74
CA SER A 306 2.73 14.75 -8.53
C SER A 306 2.61 15.36 -7.13
N ALA A 307 1.38 15.54 -6.62
CA ALA A 307 1.15 16.04 -5.27
C ALA A 307 1.66 15.07 -4.20
N VAL A 308 1.37 13.77 -4.32
CA VAL A 308 1.84 12.74 -3.39
C VAL A 308 3.37 12.67 -3.40
N ASN A 309 4.00 12.63 -4.58
CA ASN A 309 5.46 12.60 -4.68
C ASN A 309 6.10 13.87 -4.12
N GLY A 310 5.51 15.04 -4.37
CA GLY A 310 5.95 16.31 -3.79
C GLY A 310 5.93 16.28 -2.26
N GLY A 311 4.83 15.79 -1.67
CA GLY A 311 4.70 15.62 -0.22
C GLY A 311 5.72 14.66 0.37
N ILE A 312 5.93 13.49 -0.26
CA ILE A 312 6.95 12.52 0.17
C ILE A 312 8.35 13.15 0.11
N CYS A 313 8.70 13.82 -0.98
CA CYS A 313 9.98 14.51 -1.12
C CYS A 313 10.19 15.57 -0.03
N GLN A 314 9.17 16.38 0.27
CA GLN A 314 9.23 17.38 1.32
C GLN A 314 9.42 16.77 2.72
N ILE A 315 8.73 15.66 3.03
CA ILE A 315 8.93 14.91 4.28
C ILE A 315 10.36 14.38 4.35
N LEU A 316 10.86 13.75 3.28
CA LEU A 316 12.22 13.23 3.23
C LEU A 316 13.28 14.32 3.40
N GLU A 317 13.07 15.50 2.82
CA GLU A 317 13.94 16.67 3.04
C GLU A 317 13.90 17.16 4.48
N THR A 318 12.71 17.21 5.08
CA THR A 318 12.54 17.61 6.49
C THR A 318 13.25 16.63 7.43
N LEU A 319 13.14 15.33 7.15
CA LEU A 319 13.84 14.27 7.89
C LEU A 319 15.36 14.32 7.71
N LYS A 320 15.87 14.76 6.56
CA LYS A 320 17.31 14.98 6.35
C LYS A 320 17.84 16.17 7.14
N LYS A 321 17.05 17.25 7.26
CA LYS A 321 17.42 18.48 7.97
C LYS A 321 17.34 18.32 9.49
N THR A 322 16.45 17.46 9.99
CA THR A 322 16.27 17.23 11.41
C THR A 322 17.23 16.12 11.86
N PRO A 323 18.34 16.40 12.56
CA PRO A 323 19.18 15.34 13.09
C PRO A 323 18.32 14.42 13.95
N PRO A 324 18.51 13.09 13.89
CA PRO A 324 17.73 12.19 14.71
C PRO A 324 17.86 12.62 16.16
N ARG A 325 16.76 13.03 16.79
CA ARG A 325 16.70 13.19 18.25
C ARG A 325 16.99 11.80 18.81
N ILE A 326 18.26 11.55 19.14
CA ILE A 326 18.64 10.43 19.98
C ILE A 326 17.99 10.76 21.32
N HIS A 327 16.78 10.23 21.55
CA HIS A 327 16.25 10.18 22.90
C HIS A 327 17.25 9.36 23.69
N ARG A 328 18.10 10.04 24.46
CA ARG A 328 18.85 9.40 25.53
C ARG A 328 17.79 8.75 26.40
N PHE A 329 17.80 7.42 26.44
CA PHE A 329 17.19 6.66 27.52
C PHE A 329 18.04 6.97 28.77
N ASP A 330 17.90 8.16 29.31
CA ASP A 330 18.45 8.49 30.61
C ASP A 330 17.60 7.72 31.63
N ASN A 331 18.14 6.57 32.02
CA ASN A 331 17.88 5.80 33.23
C ASN A 331 16.58 6.14 33.98
N TYR A 332 15.51 5.40 33.65
CA TYR A 332 14.52 5.04 34.67
C TYR A 332 15.18 4.05 35.64
N THR A 333 16.07 4.55 36.50
CA THR A 333 16.37 3.86 37.76
C THR A 333 15.15 4.04 38.65
N SER A 334 14.35 2.98 38.74
CA SER A 334 13.34 2.79 39.76
C SER A 334 13.97 2.99 41.14
N SER A 335 13.65 4.11 41.79
CA SER A 335 13.76 4.23 43.24
C SER A 335 12.68 3.34 43.85
N SER A 336 13.10 2.16 44.30
CA SER A 336 12.42 1.32 45.27
C SER A 336 12.42 1.96 46.66
#